data_AF-A0AB34JLZ7-F1
#
_entry.id   AF-A0AB34JLZ7-F1
#
_cell.length_a   1.000
_cell.length_b   1.000
_cell.length_c   1.000
_cell.angle_alpha   90.00
_cell.angle_beta   90.00
_cell.angle_gamma   90.00
#
_symmetry.space_group_name_H-M   'P 1'
#
loop_
_entity.id
_entity.type
_entity.pdbx_description
1 polymer ?
#
loop_
_entity_poly.entity_id
_entity_poly.type
_entity_poly.pdbx_seq_one_letter_code
_entity_poly.pdbx_strand_id
1 'polypeptide(L)'
;MRARLALLSLAILPWAIWASKSDSVQSAGSSASLDLRAGSPCKPQSSKDSSWTQCQPWCKAHQANDHCELCKCKECRVCGGSQQSPWPPPRPPRPPPPPPPPAKCVSAEEEDSETALCERWCIREHSFDHCMHCKCQACRFCGPGAPPPPRAPPPPPRPPPPPRPPPPPSWPPGWEEGYVMPPDESTRLRSKLPQGKAEHEPGATAERTHHHDDDDEFELARRQQGMLLALTSIAVLLLAQT
;
A
#
# COMPACT_ATOMS: atom_id res chain seq x y z
N MET A 1 31.78 -59.47 -23.76
CA MET A 1 31.79 -58.24 -24.60
C MET A 1 31.59 -57.07 -23.66
N ARG A 2 32.67 -56.50 -23.11
CA ARG A 2 33.26 -55.18 -23.43
C ARG A 2 32.29 -53.97 -23.38
N ALA A 3 32.48 -53.16 -22.33
CA ALA A 3 32.42 -51.68 -22.28
C ALA A 3 31.04 -51.01 -22.56
N ARG A 4 30.63 -49.93 -21.90
CA ARG A 4 31.35 -48.70 -21.57
C ARG A 4 30.68 -47.99 -20.38
N LEU A 5 31.46 -47.67 -19.35
CA LEU A 5 31.12 -46.66 -18.35
C LEU A 5 31.34 -45.28 -18.99
N ALA A 6 30.26 -44.53 -19.20
CA ALA A 6 30.31 -43.14 -19.61
C ALA A 6 30.25 -42.24 -18.38
N LEU A 7 31.38 -41.60 -18.10
CA LEU A 7 31.53 -40.49 -17.16
C LEU A 7 30.67 -39.31 -17.62
N LEU A 8 29.63 -38.99 -16.86
CA LEU A 8 28.90 -37.72 -16.98
C LEU A 8 29.67 -36.65 -16.21
N SER A 9 30.47 -35.89 -16.97
CA SER A 9 31.16 -34.69 -16.51
C SER A 9 30.15 -33.64 -16.02
N LEU A 10 30.25 -33.31 -14.73
CA LEU A 10 29.70 -32.09 -14.13
C LEU A 10 30.46 -30.88 -14.68
N ALA A 11 29.93 -30.30 -15.77
CA ALA A 11 30.35 -28.98 -16.22
C ALA A 11 29.66 -27.92 -15.33
N ILE A 12 30.43 -27.43 -14.35
CA ILE A 12 30.13 -26.20 -13.60
C ILE A 12 30.27 -25.05 -14.60
N LEU A 13 29.14 -24.49 -15.05
CA LEU A 13 29.13 -23.24 -15.81
C LEU A 13 29.15 -22.05 -14.84
N PRO A 14 30.07 -21.08 -15.01
CA PRO A 14 30.07 -19.86 -14.21
C PRO A 14 28.86 -19.00 -14.59
N TRP A 15 28.11 -18.59 -13.57
CA TRP A 15 27.03 -17.61 -13.69
C TRP A 15 27.64 -16.25 -14.04
N ALA A 16 27.81 -16.01 -15.33
CA ALA A 16 28.17 -14.71 -15.87
C ALA A 16 27.00 -13.75 -15.66
N ILE A 17 27.13 -12.95 -14.60
CA ILE A 17 26.86 -11.51 -14.50
C ILE A 17 26.00 -10.99 -15.66
N TRP A 18 24.69 -10.95 -15.45
CA TRP A 18 23.81 -10.15 -16.28
C TRP A 18 23.88 -8.71 -15.76
N ALA A 19 24.71 -7.90 -16.43
CA ALA A 19 24.66 -6.45 -16.29
C ALA A 19 23.32 -5.96 -16.86
N SER A 20 22.34 -5.77 -15.98
CA SER A 20 21.09 -5.07 -16.29
C SER A 20 21.42 -3.64 -16.66
N LYS A 21 21.61 -3.41 -17.96
CA LYS A 21 21.52 -2.09 -18.55
C LYS A 21 20.06 -1.66 -18.38
N SER A 22 19.85 -0.76 -17.42
CA SER A 22 18.58 -0.08 -17.23
C SER A 22 18.30 0.77 -18.46
N ASP A 23 17.70 0.17 -19.48
CA ASP A 23 16.94 0.91 -20.47
C ASP A 23 15.85 1.66 -19.70
N SER A 24 16.07 2.96 -19.55
CA SER A 24 15.01 3.92 -19.30
C SER A 24 14.01 3.78 -20.43
N VAL A 25 13.07 2.85 -20.26
CA VAL A 25 11.80 2.89 -20.97
C VAL A 25 11.15 4.16 -20.47
N GLN A 26 11.43 5.24 -21.18
CA GLN A 26 10.48 6.32 -21.36
C GLN A 26 9.20 5.62 -21.84
N SER A 27 8.33 5.28 -20.89
CA SER A 27 6.91 5.21 -21.13
C SER A 27 6.55 6.61 -21.60
N ALA A 28 6.76 6.86 -22.89
CA ALA A 28 5.91 7.74 -23.64
C ALA A 28 4.51 7.23 -23.31
N GLY A 29 3.85 7.94 -22.39
CA GLY A 29 2.43 7.87 -22.26
C GLY A 29 1.89 8.23 -23.62
N SER A 30 1.70 7.22 -24.46
CA SER A 30 0.63 7.19 -25.43
C SER A 30 -0.65 7.19 -24.61
N SER A 31 -0.94 8.34 -23.99
CA SER A 31 -2.22 8.98 -24.17
C SER A 31 -2.46 8.99 -25.68
N ALA A 32 -2.89 7.84 -26.21
CA ALA A 32 -3.87 7.87 -27.26
C ALA A 32 -5.00 8.68 -26.63
N SER A 33 -4.91 10.00 -26.78
CA SER A 33 -6.08 10.81 -27.03
C SER A 33 -6.91 9.92 -27.93
N LEU A 34 -8.01 9.41 -27.40
CA LEU A 34 -9.12 8.97 -28.21
C LEU A 34 -9.48 10.22 -29.00
N ASP A 35 -8.72 10.47 -30.07
CA ASP A 35 -9.03 11.45 -31.07
C ASP A 35 -10.47 11.09 -31.39
N LEU A 36 -11.38 12.00 -31.00
CA LEU A 36 -12.73 12.04 -31.48
C LEU A 36 -12.60 12.31 -32.98
N ARG A 37 -12.14 11.30 -33.71
CA ARG A 37 -12.08 11.26 -35.15
C ARG A 37 -13.53 11.42 -35.53
N ALA A 38 -13.86 12.59 -36.10
CA ALA A 38 -15.18 12.84 -36.64
C ALA A 38 -15.51 11.63 -37.51
N GLY A 39 -16.48 10.82 -37.09
CA GLY A 39 -16.75 9.56 -37.75
C GLY A 39 -17.33 9.80 -39.14
N SER A 40 -17.62 8.73 -39.84
CA SER A 40 -18.28 8.78 -41.15
C SER A 40 -19.70 9.37 -41.02
N PRO A 41 -20.20 10.10 -42.04
CA PRO A 41 -21.58 10.54 -42.05
C PRO A 41 -22.52 9.32 -41.99
N CYS A 42 -23.57 9.42 -41.18
CA CYS A 42 -24.50 8.33 -40.89
C CYS A 42 -25.94 8.85 -40.98
N LYS A 43 -26.85 8.01 -41.47
CA LYS A 43 -28.27 8.36 -41.56
C LYS A 43 -28.92 8.11 -40.18
N PRO A 44 -29.36 9.16 -39.46
CA PRO A 44 -29.92 8.98 -38.13
C PRO A 44 -31.21 8.16 -38.19
N GLN A 45 -31.34 7.16 -37.32
CA GLN A 45 -32.53 6.29 -37.27
C GLN A 45 -33.65 6.90 -36.41
N SER A 46 -33.31 7.85 -35.54
CA SER A 46 -34.27 8.60 -34.72
C SER A 46 -33.87 10.07 -34.62
N SER A 47 -34.79 10.92 -34.17
CA SER A 47 -34.51 12.35 -33.91
C SER A 47 -33.47 12.60 -32.81
N LYS A 48 -33.16 11.57 -32.00
CA LYS A 48 -32.14 11.63 -30.95
C LYS A 48 -30.78 11.06 -31.39
N ASP A 49 -30.68 10.55 -32.60
CA ASP A 49 -29.46 9.98 -33.14
C ASP A 49 -28.55 11.07 -33.74
N SER A 50 -27.28 10.73 -33.90
CA SER A 50 -26.26 11.58 -34.50
C SER A 50 -26.29 11.45 -36.03
N SER A 51 -26.00 12.52 -36.76
CA SER A 51 -25.75 12.46 -38.23
C SER A 51 -24.36 11.95 -38.59
N TRP A 52 -23.54 11.64 -37.58
CA TRP A 52 -22.16 11.15 -37.73
C TRP A 52 -21.95 9.94 -36.84
N THR A 53 -21.13 9.00 -37.29
CA THR A 53 -20.72 7.90 -36.42
C THR A 53 -19.82 8.44 -35.31
N GLN A 54 -20.06 7.95 -34.10
CA GLN A 54 -19.22 8.23 -32.96
C GLN A 54 -19.28 7.01 -32.06
N CYS A 55 -18.28 6.81 -31.18
CA CYS A 55 -18.41 5.81 -30.14
C CYS A 55 -18.64 6.49 -28.80
N GLN A 56 -19.87 6.42 -28.30
CA GLN A 56 -20.23 6.97 -27.00
C GLN A 56 -19.93 5.96 -25.87
N PRO A 57 -19.60 6.42 -24.65
CA PRO A 57 -19.20 5.54 -23.54
C PRO A 57 -20.32 4.62 -23.04
N TRP A 58 -21.58 4.87 -23.42
CA TRP A 58 -22.73 4.04 -23.07
C TRP A 58 -22.97 2.88 -24.05
N CYS A 59 -22.22 2.80 -25.16
CA CYS A 59 -22.30 1.69 -26.11
C CYS A 59 -21.63 0.42 -25.53
N LYS A 60 -22.39 -0.37 -24.77
CA LYS A 60 -21.90 -1.54 -24.02
C LYS A 60 -22.36 -2.87 -24.64
N ALA A 61 -21.55 -3.92 -24.52
CA ALA A 61 -21.81 -5.22 -25.14
C ALA A 61 -23.16 -5.86 -24.78
N HIS A 62 -23.64 -5.67 -23.55
CA HIS A 62 -24.88 -6.30 -23.08
C HIS A 62 -26.17 -5.64 -23.62
N GLN A 63 -26.08 -4.48 -24.29
CA GLN A 63 -27.23 -3.77 -24.88
C GLN A 63 -27.07 -3.58 -26.39
N ALA A 64 -26.18 -4.35 -27.03
CA ALA A 64 -25.81 -4.15 -28.43
C ALA A 64 -27.03 -4.07 -29.38
N ASN A 65 -28.05 -4.89 -29.14
CA ASN A 65 -29.27 -4.92 -29.95
C ASN A 65 -30.05 -3.59 -29.95
N ASP A 66 -30.00 -2.82 -28.87
CA ASP A 66 -30.80 -1.59 -28.74
C ASP A 66 -30.11 -0.36 -29.33
N HIS A 67 -28.77 -0.38 -29.39
CA HIS A 67 -28.00 0.82 -29.74
C HIS A 67 -27.03 0.67 -30.90
N CYS A 68 -26.73 -0.54 -31.37
CA CYS A 68 -25.81 -0.70 -32.50
C CYS A 68 -26.37 -0.18 -33.83
N GLU A 69 -27.69 0.00 -33.92
CA GLU A 69 -28.33 0.66 -35.06
C GLU A 69 -28.18 2.19 -35.01
N LEU A 70 -27.92 2.76 -33.82
CA LEU A 70 -27.71 4.19 -33.64
C LEU A 70 -26.34 4.58 -34.16
N CYS A 71 -26.28 5.67 -34.94
CA CYS A 71 -25.03 6.24 -35.44
C CYS A 71 -24.01 6.50 -34.32
N LYS A 72 -24.49 6.85 -33.12
CA LYS A 72 -23.67 7.05 -31.90
C LYS A 72 -22.95 5.81 -31.36
N CYS A 73 -23.22 4.62 -31.90
CA CYS A 73 -22.55 3.39 -31.51
C CYS A 73 -22.13 2.51 -32.69
N LYS A 74 -22.59 2.80 -33.91
CA LYS A 74 -22.39 1.95 -35.11
C LYS A 74 -20.92 1.62 -35.41
N GLU A 75 -20.01 2.56 -35.13
CA GLU A 75 -18.56 2.35 -35.28
C GLU A 75 -17.85 1.97 -33.98
N CYS A 76 -18.58 1.74 -32.88
CA CYS A 76 -17.99 1.15 -31.69
C CYS A 76 -17.53 -0.27 -31.98
N ARG A 77 -16.44 -0.66 -31.32
CA ARG A 77 -15.93 -2.04 -31.32
C ARG A 77 -17.00 -3.06 -30.93
N VAL A 78 -17.91 -2.68 -30.05
CA VAL A 78 -19.04 -3.49 -29.59
C VAL A 78 -20.06 -3.78 -30.69
N CYS A 79 -20.23 -2.87 -31.66
CA CYS A 79 -21.28 -2.91 -32.67
C CYS A 79 -20.77 -3.29 -34.07
N GLY A 80 -19.54 -3.78 -34.18
CA GLY A 80 -18.94 -4.19 -35.45
C GLY A 80 -18.22 -3.07 -36.20
N GLY A 81 -17.94 -1.94 -35.55
CA GLY A 81 -17.02 -0.93 -36.07
C GLY A 81 -15.65 -1.53 -36.38
N SER A 82 -15.42 -1.83 -37.65
CA SER A 82 -14.22 -2.49 -38.17
C SER A 82 -13.85 -3.79 -37.43
N GLN A 83 -14.53 -4.87 -37.82
CA GLN A 83 -14.05 -6.26 -37.76
C GLN A 83 -12.77 -6.48 -38.62
N GLN A 84 -11.76 -5.61 -38.50
CA GLN A 84 -10.42 -5.84 -39.05
C GLN A 84 -9.41 -5.97 -37.91
N SER A 85 -9.61 -6.99 -37.10
CA SER A 85 -8.60 -8.01 -36.87
C SER A 85 -9.18 -9.01 -35.88
N PRO A 86 -8.96 -10.32 -36.08
CA PRO A 86 -9.03 -11.29 -34.99
C PRO A 86 -7.92 -10.92 -34.01
N TRP A 87 -8.17 -9.90 -33.19
CA TRP A 87 -7.37 -9.67 -32.01
C TRP A 87 -7.47 -10.97 -31.21
N PRO A 88 -6.32 -11.59 -30.85
CA PRO A 88 -6.36 -12.74 -29.97
C PRO A 88 -7.20 -12.35 -28.74
N PRO A 89 -7.94 -13.31 -28.15
CA PRO A 89 -8.66 -13.05 -26.91
C PRO A 89 -7.72 -12.29 -25.96
N PRO A 90 -8.23 -11.28 -25.22
CA PRO A 90 -7.40 -10.54 -24.27
C PRO A 90 -6.55 -11.54 -23.52
N ARG A 91 -5.22 -11.40 -23.62
CA ARG A 91 -4.31 -12.36 -22.97
C ARG A 91 -4.78 -12.44 -21.52
N PRO A 92 -4.91 -13.65 -20.94
CA PRO A 92 -5.21 -13.76 -19.53
C PRO A 92 -4.26 -12.82 -18.78
N PRO A 93 -4.77 -12.06 -17.79
CA PRO A 93 -3.93 -11.16 -17.02
C PRO A 93 -2.68 -11.92 -16.62
N ARG A 94 -1.49 -11.35 -16.88
CA ARG A 94 -0.25 -11.98 -16.45
C ARG A 94 -0.40 -12.25 -14.95
N PRO A 95 -0.04 -13.44 -14.46
CA PRO A 95 0.07 -13.67 -13.04
C PRO A 95 0.87 -12.51 -12.43
N PRO A 96 0.45 -11.98 -11.27
CA PRO A 96 1.27 -10.99 -10.59
C PRO A 96 2.69 -11.57 -10.45
N PRO A 97 3.74 -10.75 -10.64
CA PRO A 97 5.10 -11.23 -10.41
C PRO A 97 5.17 -11.80 -8.97
N PRO A 98 5.96 -12.87 -8.74
CA PRO A 98 6.16 -13.38 -7.40
C PRO A 98 6.60 -12.22 -6.48
N PRO A 99 6.14 -12.17 -5.23
CA PRO A 99 6.57 -11.13 -4.30
C PRO A 99 8.10 -11.16 -4.21
N PRO A 100 8.78 -9.99 -4.19
CA PRO A 100 10.21 -9.95 -4.01
C PRO A 100 10.58 -10.66 -2.70
N PRO A 101 11.74 -11.34 -2.63
CA PRO A 101 12.19 -11.92 -1.38
C PRO A 101 12.27 -10.83 -0.30
N PRO A 102 11.92 -11.14 0.96
CA PRO A 102 11.96 -10.16 2.03
C PRO A 102 13.36 -9.58 2.16
N ALA A 103 13.46 -8.25 2.19
CA ALA A 103 14.72 -7.57 2.40
C ALA A 103 15.26 -7.93 3.79
N LYS A 104 16.55 -8.26 3.86
CA LYS A 104 17.24 -8.44 5.14
C LYS A 104 17.31 -7.09 5.83
N CYS A 105 16.88 -7.06 7.08
CA CYS A 105 16.89 -5.86 7.91
C CYS A 105 17.86 -6.06 9.07
N VAL A 106 18.53 -4.99 9.49
CA VAL A 106 19.37 -4.99 10.69
C VAL A 106 18.55 -4.34 11.79
N SER A 107 18.06 -5.15 12.72
CA SER A 107 17.31 -4.66 13.86
C SER A 107 18.19 -3.85 14.82
N ALA A 108 17.61 -2.84 15.46
CA ALA A 108 18.20 -2.16 16.61
C ALA A 108 17.97 -2.91 17.95
N GLU A 109 17.03 -3.85 18.00
CA GLU A 109 16.56 -4.54 19.22
C GLU A 109 16.59 -6.07 19.07
N GLU A 110 16.91 -6.82 20.13
CA GLU A 110 17.03 -8.29 20.09
C GLU A 110 15.73 -9.03 19.75
N GLU A 111 14.56 -8.38 19.89
CA GLU A 111 13.24 -9.02 19.66
C GLU A 111 12.58 -8.65 18.31
N ASP A 112 13.26 -7.91 17.46
CA ASP A 112 12.73 -7.57 16.13
C ASP A 112 12.94 -8.71 15.12
N SER A 113 12.23 -8.67 14.00
CA SER A 113 12.40 -9.66 12.95
C SER A 113 13.66 -9.38 12.13
N GLU A 114 14.40 -10.42 11.75
CA GLU A 114 15.52 -10.27 10.78
C GLU A 114 15.04 -9.92 9.36
N THR A 115 13.74 -10.08 9.10
CA THR A 115 13.11 -9.87 7.80
C THR A 115 12.19 -8.66 7.82
N ALA A 116 12.29 -7.83 6.78
CA ALA A 116 11.35 -6.75 6.56
C ALA A 116 9.95 -7.32 6.27
N LEU A 117 9.01 -7.09 7.20
CA LEU A 117 7.62 -7.51 7.08
C LEU A 117 6.69 -6.29 7.24
N CYS A 118 5.40 -6.48 6.97
CA CYS A 118 4.38 -5.47 7.24
C CYS A 118 3.31 -6.10 8.12
N GLU A 119 3.56 -6.07 9.42
CA GLU A 119 2.65 -6.60 10.42
C GLU A 119 1.37 -5.75 10.55
N ARG A 120 0.30 -6.35 11.07
CA ARG A 120 -1.02 -5.69 11.15
C ARG A 120 -1.05 -4.47 12.08
N TRP A 121 -0.13 -4.38 13.03
CA TRP A 121 -0.02 -3.26 13.96
C TRP A 121 0.75 -2.07 13.37
N CYS A 122 1.40 -2.24 12.21
CA CYS A 122 2.00 -1.15 11.47
C CYS A 122 0.89 -0.30 10.83
N ILE A 123 0.59 0.85 11.43
CA ILE A 123 -0.45 1.80 10.98
C ILE A 123 0.17 3.15 10.59
N ARG A 124 -0.40 3.83 9.60
CA ARG A 124 0.23 5.04 9.03
C ARG A 124 0.46 6.14 10.08
N GLU A 125 -0.47 6.26 11.02
CA GLU A 125 -0.54 7.29 12.05
C GLU A 125 0.64 7.26 13.03
N HIS A 126 1.25 6.08 13.22
CA HIS A 126 2.38 5.87 14.13
C HIS A 126 3.67 5.48 13.40
N SER A 127 3.76 5.77 12.10
CA SER A 127 4.91 5.41 11.27
C SER A 127 6.26 5.87 11.85
N PHE A 128 6.29 7.00 12.55
CA PHE A 128 7.52 7.47 13.20
C PHE A 128 8.07 6.49 14.25
N ASP A 129 7.20 5.86 15.03
CA ASP A 129 7.59 4.99 16.14
C ASP A 129 7.98 3.60 15.64
N HIS A 130 7.28 3.06 14.63
CA HIS A 130 7.47 1.67 14.23
C HIS A 130 8.16 1.42 12.90
N CYS A 131 8.34 2.42 12.04
CA CYS A 131 9.10 2.21 10.80
C CYS A 131 10.58 1.91 11.06
N MET A 132 11.08 2.18 12.27
CA MET A 132 12.41 1.73 12.68
C MET A 132 12.51 0.23 12.92
N HIS A 133 11.38 -0.44 13.21
CA HIS A 133 11.34 -1.90 13.37
C HIS A 133 11.24 -2.60 12.02
N CYS A 134 12.03 -3.65 11.84
CA CYS A 134 12.03 -4.51 10.67
C CYS A 134 10.64 -5.11 10.38
N LYS A 135 9.84 -5.40 11.42
CA LYS A 135 8.44 -5.85 11.29
C LYS A 135 7.50 -4.88 10.55
N CYS A 136 7.92 -3.63 10.33
CA CYS A 136 7.14 -2.64 9.58
C CYS A 136 7.85 -2.08 8.34
N GLN A 137 9.12 -2.38 8.10
CA GLN A 137 9.86 -1.79 6.97
C GLN A 137 9.33 -2.21 5.59
N ALA A 138 8.62 -3.34 5.46
CA ALA A 138 8.00 -3.72 4.20
C ALA A 138 6.65 -3.02 3.95
N CYS A 139 6.12 -2.26 4.91
CA CYS A 139 4.92 -1.47 4.70
C CYS A 139 5.18 -0.33 3.70
N ARG A 140 4.20 -0.06 2.84
CA ARG A 140 4.28 0.98 1.79
C ARG A 140 4.59 2.38 2.32
N PHE A 141 4.32 2.65 3.59
CA PHE A 141 4.57 3.93 4.24
C PHE A 141 5.88 3.99 5.06
N CYS A 142 6.60 2.87 5.20
CA CYS A 142 7.89 2.79 5.92
C CYS A 142 9.10 2.52 5.02
N GLY A 143 8.91 1.92 3.84
CA GLY A 143 10.00 1.51 2.98
C GLY A 143 10.78 2.67 2.33
N PRO A 144 11.89 2.38 1.61
CA PRO A 144 12.77 3.38 0.97
C PRO A 144 12.11 4.25 -0.12
N GLY A 145 10.85 3.96 -0.48
CA GLY A 145 10.02 4.77 -1.35
C GLY A 145 8.98 5.63 -0.62
N ALA A 146 8.93 5.57 0.72
CA ALA A 146 8.07 6.45 1.49
C ALA A 146 8.59 7.89 1.33
N PRO A 147 7.70 8.87 1.08
CA PRO A 147 8.12 10.26 1.14
C PRO A 147 8.75 10.52 2.52
N PRO A 148 9.87 11.25 2.61
CA PRO A 148 10.47 11.56 3.89
C PRO A 148 9.40 12.20 4.78
N PRO A 149 9.39 11.90 6.10
CA PRO A 149 8.42 12.51 6.99
C PRO A 149 8.46 14.03 6.78
N PRO A 150 7.29 14.72 6.78
CA PRO A 150 7.27 16.17 6.69
C PRO A 150 8.24 16.69 7.75
N ARG A 151 9.17 17.56 7.34
CA ARG A 151 10.14 18.16 8.26
C ARG A 151 9.34 18.70 9.44
N ALA A 152 9.69 18.28 10.65
CA ALA A 152 9.09 18.85 11.85
C ALA A 152 9.11 20.38 11.70
N PRO A 153 8.00 21.09 11.98
CA PRO A 153 8.03 22.54 11.96
C PRO A 153 9.21 23.00 12.83
N PRO A 154 9.91 24.08 12.45
CA PRO A 154 10.96 24.61 13.30
C PRO A 154 10.38 24.80 14.70
N PRO A 155 11.13 24.45 15.76
CA PRO A 155 10.64 24.67 17.11
C PRO A 155 10.21 26.14 17.23
N PRO A 156 9.09 26.43 17.90
CA PRO A 156 8.68 27.81 18.09
C PRO A 156 9.86 28.60 18.66
N PRO A 157 10.02 29.88 18.24
CA PRO A 157 11.06 30.72 18.81
C PRO A 157 10.97 30.65 20.34
N ARG A 158 12.10 30.42 21.00
CA ARG A 158 12.12 30.41 22.46
C ARG A 158 11.52 31.73 22.94
N PRO A 159 10.58 31.73 23.90
CA PRO A 159 10.11 32.98 24.48
C PRO A 159 11.33 33.75 25.00
N PRO A 160 11.31 35.10 24.93
CA PRO A 160 12.37 35.89 25.53
C PRO A 160 12.51 35.50 27.01
N PRO A 161 13.74 35.44 27.55
CA PRO A 161 13.92 35.19 28.97
C PRO A 161 13.08 36.22 29.76
N PRO A 162 12.45 35.82 30.87
CA PRO A 162 11.74 36.77 31.71
C PRO A 162 12.70 37.92 32.11
N PRO A 163 12.19 39.15 32.29
CA PRO A 163 13.00 40.25 32.79
C PRO A 163 13.68 39.80 34.08
N ARG A 164 14.97 40.13 34.23
CA ARG A 164 15.67 39.86 35.49
C ARG A 164 14.88 40.54 36.62
N PRO A 165 14.62 39.83 37.74
CA PRO A 165 14.09 40.49 38.91
C PRO A 165 15.03 41.63 39.33
N PRO A 166 14.50 42.72 39.91
CA PRO A 166 15.34 43.79 40.44
C PRO A 166 16.33 43.21 41.45
N PRO A 167 17.53 43.79 41.58
CA PRO A 167 18.43 43.41 42.65
C PRO A 167 17.71 43.54 44.00
N PRO A 168 17.94 42.63 44.95
CA PRO A 168 17.38 42.78 46.28
C PRO A 168 17.81 44.14 46.85
N PRO A 169 16.96 44.79 47.66
CA PRO A 169 17.36 46.01 48.36
C PRO A 169 18.65 45.73 49.11
N SER A 170 19.63 46.64 48.97
CA SER A 170 20.84 46.59 49.77
C SER A 170 20.43 46.65 51.23
N TRP A 171 20.66 45.56 51.95
CA TRP A 171 20.38 45.52 53.37
C TRP A 171 21.25 46.55 54.09
N PRO A 172 20.72 47.24 55.10
CA PRO A 172 21.54 48.12 55.93
C PRO A 172 22.67 47.30 56.59
N PRO A 173 23.89 47.86 56.71
CA PRO A 173 24.97 47.21 57.43
C PRO A 173 24.55 47.01 58.90
N GLY A 174 24.44 45.76 59.36
CA GLY A 174 24.19 45.45 60.78
C GLY A 174 23.27 44.27 61.13
N TRP A 175 22.81 43.44 60.18
CA TRP A 175 21.91 42.31 60.49
C TRP A 175 22.58 40.93 60.47
N GLU A 176 23.91 40.84 60.32
CA GLU A 176 24.65 39.57 60.23
C GLU A 176 24.80 38.82 61.56
N GLU A 177 24.27 39.34 62.66
CA GLU A 177 24.40 38.75 63.99
C GLU A 177 23.16 37.91 64.34
N GLY A 178 23.17 36.63 63.95
CA GLY A 178 22.63 35.58 64.82
C GLY A 178 21.36 34.81 64.44
N TYR A 179 20.95 34.73 63.17
CA TYR A 179 19.86 33.82 62.79
C TYR A 179 20.37 32.38 62.55
N VAL A 180 20.39 31.56 63.60
CA VAL A 180 20.56 30.11 63.49
C VAL A 180 19.28 29.53 62.87
N MET A 181 19.35 29.12 61.61
CA MET A 181 18.30 28.35 60.95
C MET A 181 18.11 27.02 61.68
N PRO A 182 16.91 26.69 62.19
CA PRO A 182 16.63 25.36 62.71
C PRO A 182 16.73 24.32 61.58
N PRO A 183 17.15 23.08 61.89
CA PRO A 183 17.32 22.01 60.90
C PRO A 183 16.01 21.76 60.13
N ASP A 184 16.15 21.51 58.84
CA ASP A 184 15.04 21.47 57.89
C ASP A 184 14.03 20.36 58.22
N GLU A 185 12.76 20.74 58.24
CA GLU A 185 11.64 19.79 58.31
C GLU A 185 11.30 19.22 56.91
N SER A 186 12.07 19.54 55.86
CA SER A 186 11.79 19.14 54.47
C SER A 186 12.11 17.68 54.19
N THR A 187 12.87 17.00 55.05
CA THR A 187 13.11 15.55 54.94
C THR A 187 11.94 14.68 55.42
N ARG A 188 10.98 15.20 56.19
CA ARG A 188 9.87 14.39 56.74
C ARG A 188 8.67 14.19 55.81
N LEU A 189 8.48 15.03 54.80
CA LEU A 189 7.31 14.96 53.92
C LEU A 189 7.50 14.06 52.69
N ARG A 190 8.70 13.53 52.44
CA ARG A 190 8.95 12.64 51.28
C ARG A 190 8.61 11.17 51.51
N SER A 191 8.25 10.78 52.73
CA SER A 191 8.02 9.36 53.10
C SER A 191 6.55 8.95 53.16
N LYS A 192 5.62 9.78 52.67
CA LYS A 192 4.17 9.52 52.80
C LYS A 192 3.39 9.82 51.52
N LEU A 193 3.88 9.31 50.38
CA LEU A 193 2.99 9.04 49.24
C LEU A 193 2.68 7.54 49.22
N PRO A 194 1.41 7.12 49.36
CA PRO A 194 1.02 5.75 49.10
C PRO A 194 1.28 5.42 47.62
N GLN A 195 1.89 4.27 47.36
CA GLN A 195 1.96 3.65 46.04
C GLN A 195 0.53 3.36 45.56
N GLY A 196 -0.03 4.33 44.84
CA GLY A 196 -1.28 4.20 44.10
C GLY A 196 -1.07 3.24 42.94
N LYS A 197 -1.50 2.01 43.19
CA LYS A 197 -1.86 0.95 42.26
C LYS A 197 -2.39 1.53 40.94
N ALA A 198 -1.65 1.34 39.86
CA ALA A 198 -2.13 1.60 38.50
C ALA A 198 -3.16 0.51 38.16
N GLU A 199 -4.43 0.77 38.45
CA GLU A 199 -5.54 -0.03 37.98
C GLU A 199 -5.80 0.33 36.52
N HIS A 200 -5.54 -0.64 35.67
CA HIS A 200 -5.82 -0.68 34.25
C HIS A 200 -7.34 -0.84 34.10
N GLU A 201 -8.06 0.26 33.85
CA GLU A 201 -9.47 0.24 33.44
C GLU A 201 -9.58 -0.07 31.94
N PRO A 202 -10.21 -1.19 31.54
CA PRO A 202 -10.59 -1.41 30.16
C PRO A 202 -12.01 -0.89 29.91
N GLY A 203 -12.20 -0.23 28.77
CA GLY A 203 -13.49 -0.30 28.06
C GLY A 203 -14.39 0.93 28.16
N ALA A 204 -14.02 2.01 27.47
CA ALA A 204 -15.01 2.86 26.83
C ALA A 204 -15.32 2.29 25.45
N THR A 205 -16.40 1.50 25.37
CA THR A 205 -17.01 1.04 24.13
C THR A 205 -17.56 2.24 23.37
N ALA A 206 -16.76 2.83 22.50
CA ALA A 206 -17.23 3.73 21.47
C ALA A 206 -17.87 2.88 20.35
N GLU A 207 -19.18 3.05 20.20
CA GLU A 207 -20.01 2.76 19.03
C GLU A 207 -19.18 2.66 17.73
N ARG A 208 -18.83 1.43 17.35
CA ARG A 208 -18.33 1.12 16.02
C ARG A 208 -19.53 0.74 15.17
N THR A 209 -19.90 1.67 14.31
CA THR A 209 -20.88 1.49 13.24
C THR A 209 -20.59 0.19 12.47
N HIS A 210 -21.58 -0.70 12.48
CA HIS A 210 -21.69 -1.90 11.65
C HIS A 210 -21.71 -1.46 10.17
N HIS A 211 -20.62 -1.74 9.45
CA HIS A 211 -20.52 -1.64 7.98
C HIS A 211 -19.49 -2.68 7.49
N HIS A 212 -19.69 -3.95 7.87
CA HIS A 212 -18.75 -5.03 7.55
C HIS A 212 -19.44 -6.38 7.32
N ASP A 213 -20.60 -6.37 6.65
CA ASP A 213 -21.34 -7.60 6.34
C ASP A 213 -21.47 -7.90 4.83
N ASP A 214 -20.89 -7.07 3.93
CA ASP A 214 -20.98 -7.28 2.47
C ASP A 214 -19.72 -7.92 1.84
N ASP A 215 -18.63 -8.12 2.58
CA ASP A 215 -17.38 -8.70 2.04
C ASP A 215 -17.29 -10.23 2.15
N ASP A 216 -18.11 -10.88 3.00
CA ASP A 216 -18.07 -12.34 3.20
C ASP A 216 -18.74 -13.15 2.07
N GLU A 217 -19.74 -12.58 1.38
CA GLU A 217 -20.41 -13.27 0.27
C GLU A 217 -19.47 -13.44 -0.95
N PHE A 218 -18.56 -12.49 -1.16
CA PHE A 218 -17.62 -12.52 -2.29
C PHE A 218 -16.48 -13.53 -2.10
N GLU A 219 -16.03 -13.75 -0.86
CA GLU A 219 -15.02 -14.77 -0.53
C GLU A 219 -15.58 -16.19 -0.74
N LEU A 220 -16.85 -16.44 -0.40
CA LEU A 220 -17.49 -17.74 -0.59
C LEU A 220 -17.64 -18.08 -2.09
N ALA A 221 -18.00 -17.10 -2.91
CA ALA A 221 -18.09 -17.25 -4.37
C ALA A 221 -16.72 -17.59 -5.01
N ARG A 222 -15.63 -16.94 -4.58
CA ARG A 222 -14.28 -17.27 -5.07
C ARG A 222 -13.83 -18.68 -4.69
N ARG A 223 -14.15 -19.14 -3.48
CA ARG A 223 -13.82 -20.50 -3.03
C ARG A 223 -14.57 -21.57 -3.82
N GLN A 224 -15.86 -21.35 -4.11
CA GLN A 224 -16.62 -22.27 -4.98
C GLN A 224 -16.06 -22.31 -6.40
N GLN A 225 -15.68 -21.16 -6.97
CA GLN A 225 -15.14 -21.10 -8.33
C GLN A 225 -13.76 -21.77 -8.42
N GLY A 226 -12.90 -21.61 -7.41
CA GLY A 226 -11.62 -22.31 -7.33
C GLY A 226 -11.76 -23.83 -7.26
N MET A 227 -12.75 -24.33 -6.51
CA MET A 227 -13.01 -25.76 -6.38
C MET A 227 -13.54 -26.39 -7.69
N LEU A 228 -14.41 -25.70 -8.43
CA LEU A 228 -14.89 -26.17 -9.75
C LEU A 228 -13.76 -26.26 -10.78
N LEU A 229 -12.81 -25.31 -10.77
CA LEU A 229 -11.63 -25.35 -11.65
C LEU A 229 -10.67 -26.49 -11.28
N ALA A 230 -10.54 -26.81 -9.99
CA ALA A 230 -9.74 -27.95 -9.55
C ALA A 230 -10.36 -29.28 -10.00
N LEU A 231 -11.67 -29.45 -9.82
CA LEU A 231 -12.38 -30.67 -10.23
C LEU A 231 -12.37 -30.89 -11.74
N THR A 232 -12.55 -29.82 -12.53
CA THR A 232 -12.45 -29.90 -13.99
C THR A 232 -11.03 -30.26 -14.45
N SER A 233 -9.99 -29.73 -13.79
CA SER A 233 -8.60 -30.11 -14.08
C SER A 233 -8.33 -31.58 -13.78
N ILE A 234 -8.86 -32.12 -12.67
CA ILE A 234 -8.74 -33.54 -12.32
C ILE A 234 -9.47 -34.41 -13.35
N ALA A 235 -10.67 -34.03 -13.78
CA ALA A 235 -11.44 -34.78 -14.78
C ALA A 235 -10.70 -34.86 -16.13
N VAL A 236 -10.06 -33.77 -16.57
CA VAL A 236 -9.24 -33.76 -17.79
C VAL A 236 -8.03 -34.69 -17.66
N LEU A 237 -7.37 -34.72 -16.49
CA LEU A 237 -6.24 -35.62 -16.24
C LEU A 237 -6.66 -37.10 -16.20
N LEU A 238 -7.86 -37.41 -15.73
CA LEU A 238 -8.39 -38.78 -15.73
C LEU A 238 -8.78 -39.23 -17.15
N LEU A 239 -9.38 -38.36 -17.96
CA LEU A 239 -9.71 -38.65 -19.35
C LEU A 239 -8.47 -38.82 -20.25
N ALA A 240 -7.36 -38.17 -19.92
CA ALA A 240 -6.10 -38.33 -20.65
C ALA A 240 -5.37 -39.66 -20.36
N GLN A 241 -5.79 -40.42 -19.33
CA GLN A 241 -5.18 -41.70 -18.95
C GLN A 241 -5.90 -42.94 -19.53
N THR A 242 -7.04 -42.74 -20.20
CA THR A 242 -7.83 -43.79 -20.88
C THR A 242 -7.54 -43.80 -22.38
#